data_AF-A0A4P7H4R7-F1
#
_entry.id   AF-A0A4P7H4R7-F1
#
_cell.length_a   1.000
_cell.length_b   1.000
_cell.length_c   1.000
_cell.angle_alpha   90.00
_cell.angle_beta   90.00
_cell.angle_gamma   90.00
#
_symmetry.space_group_name_H-M   'P 1'
#
loop_
_entity.id
_entity.type
_entity.pdbx_description
1 polymer ?
#
loop_
_entity_poly.entity_id
_entity_poly.type
_entity_poly.pdbx_seq_one_letter_code
_entity_poly.pdbx_strand_id
1 'polypeptide(L)'
;MRQLGTEVLGWRELKAIVRWLPAESALFRAMNPESYRWQLDQFLLADITDSLRWLVWAKTDDARNGRNRPELVPRPGVKSGRERIGTATGIDEMNEFLNWED
;
A
#
# COMPACT_ATOMS: atom_id res chain seq x y z
N MET A 1 35.18 8.74 2.03
CA MET A 1 35.27 8.85 0.55
C MET A 1 36.58 9.53 0.10
N ARG A 2 37.74 9.24 0.72
CA ARG A 2 38.98 9.99 0.43
C ARG A 2 39.85 9.36 -0.67
N GLN A 3 39.58 8.11 -1.03
CA GLN A 3 40.35 7.31 -2.00
C GLN A 3 39.63 7.08 -3.34
N LEU A 4 38.49 7.74 -3.55
CA LEU A 4 37.72 7.62 -4.79
C LEU A 4 38.52 8.08 -6.00
N GLY A 5 38.55 7.25 -7.05
CA GLY A 5 39.28 7.56 -8.30
C GLY A 5 40.79 7.38 -8.19
N THR A 6 41.28 6.74 -7.12
CA THR A 6 42.68 6.32 -6.97
C THR A 6 42.86 4.85 -7.34
N GLU A 7 44.11 4.37 -7.43
CA GLU A 7 44.46 2.95 -7.62
C GLU A 7 43.86 2.03 -6.53
N VAL A 8 43.54 2.58 -5.35
CA VAL A 8 42.98 1.82 -4.21
C VAL A 8 41.46 1.64 -4.31
N LEU A 9 40.77 2.58 -4.96
CA LEU A 9 39.33 2.52 -5.21
C LEU A 9 39.01 3.21 -6.53
N GLY A 10 39.14 2.45 -7.61
CA GLY A 10 38.88 2.90 -8.96
C GLY A 10 37.39 3.05 -9.26
N TRP A 11 37.07 3.76 -10.34
CA TRP A 11 35.69 3.98 -10.77
C TRP A 11 34.92 2.70 -11.10
N ARG A 12 35.62 1.68 -11.59
CA ARG A 12 35.03 0.36 -11.89
C ARG A 12 34.58 -0.35 -10.62
N GLU A 13 35.38 -0.28 -9.56
CA GLU A 13 35.08 -0.89 -8.26
C GLU A 13 33.94 -0.15 -7.56
N LEU A 14 33.97 1.19 -7.59
CA LEU A 14 32.84 1.98 -7.09
C LEU A 14 31.53 1.62 -7.80
N LYS A 15 31.56 1.51 -9.14
CA LYS A 15 30.38 1.10 -9.92
C LYS A 15 29.90 -0.29 -9.49
N ALA A 16 30.81 -1.24 -9.28
CA ALA A 16 30.46 -2.58 -8.80
C ALA A 16 29.80 -2.52 -7.42
N ILE A 17 30.37 -1.79 -6.47
CA ILE A 17 29.80 -1.60 -5.13
C ILE A 17 28.39 -1.03 -5.24
N VAL A 18 28.22 0.11 -5.94
CA VAL A 18 26.92 0.77 -6.06
C VAL A 18 25.89 -0.13 -6.74
N ARG A 19 26.29 -0.89 -7.76
CA ARG A 19 25.40 -1.79 -8.50
C ARG A 19 24.88 -2.95 -7.65
N TRP A 20 25.66 -3.42 -6.69
CA TRP A 20 25.35 -4.58 -5.86
C TRP A 20 25.01 -4.22 -4.41
N LEU A 21 24.78 -2.93 -4.11
CA LEU A 21 24.31 -2.51 -2.80
C LEU A 21 22.97 -3.18 -2.46
N PRO A 22 22.78 -3.64 -1.22
CA PRO A 22 21.51 -4.19 -0.79
C PRO A 22 20.42 -3.12 -0.78
N ALA A 23 19.17 -3.55 -0.86
CA ALA A 23 18.00 -2.67 -0.79
C ALA A 23 17.91 -1.89 0.53
N GLU A 24 18.51 -2.39 1.61
CA GLU A 24 18.57 -1.69 2.89
C GLU A 24 19.74 -0.69 2.99
N SER A 25 20.57 -0.54 1.95
CA SER A 25 21.74 0.34 1.99
C SER A 25 21.40 1.80 2.24
N ALA A 26 22.31 2.53 2.90
CA ALA A 26 22.11 3.95 3.18
C ALA A 26 21.87 4.77 1.89
N LEU A 27 22.51 4.41 0.78
CA LEU A 27 22.30 5.05 -0.52
C LEU A 27 20.87 4.81 -1.03
N PHE A 28 20.40 3.56 -1.00
CA PHE A 28 19.05 3.24 -1.45
C PHE A 28 17.99 3.97 -0.62
N ARG A 29 18.18 4.05 0.71
CA ARG A 29 17.30 4.80 1.61
C ARG A 29 17.28 6.30 1.31
N ALA A 30 18.44 6.88 1.03
CA ALA A 30 18.54 8.30 0.68
C ALA A 30 17.87 8.61 -0.66
N MET A 31 17.96 7.69 -1.63
CA MET A 31 17.34 7.86 -2.95
C MET A 31 15.83 7.58 -2.94
N ASN A 32 15.33 6.77 -2.00
CA ASN A 32 13.93 6.33 -1.94
C ASN A 32 13.34 6.52 -0.53
N PRO A 33 13.30 7.75 0.01
CA PRO A 33 12.96 7.98 1.41
C PRO A 33 11.55 7.48 1.80
N GLU A 34 10.59 7.55 0.89
CA GLU A 34 9.19 7.15 1.13
C GLU A 34 8.96 5.64 0.97
N SER A 35 9.71 4.99 0.08
CA SER A 35 9.44 3.60 -0.33
C SER A 35 10.49 2.60 0.13
N TYR A 36 11.65 3.01 0.65
CA TYR A 36 12.72 2.06 1.00
C TYR A 36 12.28 1.00 2.02
N ARG A 37 11.37 1.36 2.92
CA ARG A 37 10.81 0.41 3.90
C ARG A 37 9.90 -0.60 3.25
N TRP A 38 9.21 -0.24 2.17
CA TRP A 38 8.27 -1.08 1.45
C TRP A 38 8.99 -2.00 0.46
N GLN A 39 9.78 -2.91 1.00
CA GLN A 39 10.31 -4.06 0.27
C GLN A 39 9.23 -5.15 0.16
N LEU A 40 9.47 -6.16 -0.69
CA LEU A 40 8.55 -7.27 -0.93
C LEU A 40 8.02 -7.88 0.39
N ASP A 41 8.89 -8.11 1.36
CA ASP A 41 8.52 -8.72 2.63
C ASP A 41 7.51 -7.86 3.40
N GLN A 42 7.64 -6.53 3.38
CA GLN A 42 6.67 -5.64 4.05
C GLN A 42 5.32 -5.65 3.32
N PHE A 43 5.31 -5.76 1.99
CA PHE A 43 4.07 -5.93 1.23
C PHE A 43 3.39 -7.26 1.58
N LEU A 44 4.14 -8.35 1.64
CA LEU A 44 3.61 -9.67 1.99
C LEU A 44 3.08 -9.71 3.43
N LEU A 45 3.79 -9.10 4.38
CA LEU A 45 3.34 -9.00 5.77
C LEU A 45 2.08 -8.15 5.91
N ALA A 46 1.99 -7.04 5.17
CA ALA A 46 0.78 -6.22 5.13
C ALA A 46 -0.40 -7.02 4.55
N ASP A 47 -0.19 -7.78 3.47
CA ASP A 47 -1.22 -8.60 2.83
C ASP A 47 -1.73 -9.73 3.74
N ILE A 48 -0.82 -10.40 4.46
CA ILE A 48 -1.16 -11.39 5.49
C ILE A 48 -2.01 -10.73 6.58
N THR A 49 -1.58 -9.57 7.08
CA THR A 49 -2.29 -8.83 8.14
C THR A 49 -3.71 -8.47 7.69
N ASP A 50 -3.85 -7.94 6.47
CA ASP A 50 -5.14 -7.55 5.89
C ASP A 50 -6.06 -8.76 5.71
N SER A 51 -5.53 -9.85 5.17
CA SER A 51 -6.26 -11.11 4.95
C SER A 51 -6.78 -11.70 6.27
N LEU A 52 -5.95 -11.69 7.32
CA LEU A 52 -6.34 -12.19 8.64
C LEU A 52 -7.40 -11.32 9.30
N ARG A 53 -7.25 -9.99 9.25
CA ARG A 53 -8.27 -9.05 9.75
C ARG A 53 -9.60 -9.27 9.05
N TRP A 54 -9.57 -9.42 7.73
CA TRP A 54 -10.75 -9.69 6.93
C TRP A 54 -11.39 -11.04 7.30
N LEU A 55 -10.60 -12.10 7.44
CA LEU A 55 -11.09 -13.44 7.79
C LEU A 55 -11.78 -13.46 9.16
N VAL A 56 -11.22 -12.76 10.15
CA VAL A 56 -11.83 -12.62 11.48
C VAL A 56 -13.13 -11.85 11.38
N TRP A 57 -13.12 -10.69 10.70
CA TRP A 57 -14.32 -9.88 10.50
C TRP A 57 -15.42 -10.64 9.77
N ALA A 58 -15.09 -11.40 8.72
CA ALA A 58 -16.04 -12.15 7.91
C ALA A 58 -16.88 -13.18 8.70
N LYS A 59 -16.44 -13.54 9.92
CA LYS A 59 -17.14 -14.46 10.82
C LYS A 59 -18.06 -13.76 11.83
N THR A 60 -18.16 -12.44 11.78
CA THR A 60 -18.94 -11.63 12.73
C THR A 60 -20.32 -11.26 12.20
N ASP A 61 -21.23 -10.87 13.08
CA ASP A 61 -22.54 -10.32 12.67
C ASP A 61 -22.39 -8.95 11.96
N ASP A 62 -21.34 -8.19 12.31
CA ASP A 62 -20.98 -6.96 11.60
C ASP A 62 -20.72 -7.23 10.12
N ALA A 63 -20.06 -8.34 9.77
CA ALA A 63 -19.87 -8.71 8.37
C ALA A 63 -21.18 -9.06 7.66
N ARG A 64 -22.12 -9.74 8.35
CA ARG A 64 -23.45 -10.01 7.79
C ARG A 64 -24.21 -8.73 7.46
N ASN A 65 -24.00 -7.69 8.27
CA ASN A 65 -24.64 -6.39 8.10
C ASN A 65 -23.77 -5.37 7.33
N GLY A 66 -22.60 -5.77 6.81
CA GLY A 66 -21.68 -4.89 6.09
C GLY A 66 -21.07 -3.75 6.92
N ARG A 67 -21.04 -3.87 8.24
CA ARG A 67 -20.56 -2.84 9.18
C ARG A 67 -19.11 -3.08 9.59
N ASN A 68 -18.42 -2.03 10.02
CA ASN A 68 -17.11 -2.10 10.66
C ASN A 68 -16.04 -2.92 9.90
N ARG A 69 -16.10 -2.95 8.56
CA ARG A 69 -15.09 -3.65 7.76
C ARG A 69 -13.69 -3.09 8.09
N PRO A 70 -12.71 -3.96 8.37
CA PRO A 70 -11.36 -3.52 8.72
C PRO A 70 -10.70 -2.79 7.56
N GLU A 71 -9.91 -1.78 7.91
CA GLU A 71 -9.09 -1.04 6.96
C GLU A 71 -7.78 -1.79 6.67
N LEU A 72 -7.32 -1.65 5.44
CA LEU A 72 -6.03 -2.20 4.99
C LEU A 72 -4.88 -1.46 5.69
N VAL A 73 -3.78 -2.16 5.94
CA VAL A 73 -2.53 -1.55 6.40
C VAL A 73 -2.09 -0.48 5.39
N PRO A 74 -1.92 0.80 5.82
CA PRO A 74 -1.52 1.87 4.92
C PRO A 74 -0.18 1.58 4.26
N ARG A 75 -0.14 1.60 2.92
CA ARG A 75 1.07 1.31 2.14
C ARG A 75 1.08 1.99 0.77
N PRO A 76 2.27 2.25 0.19
CA PRO A 76 2.39 2.86 -1.14
C PRO A 76 1.56 2.12 -2.18
N GLY A 77 0.84 2.87 -3.02
CA GLY A 77 0.00 2.33 -4.09
C GLY A 77 -1.37 1.80 -3.64
N VAL A 78 -1.64 1.70 -2.33
CA VAL A 78 -2.94 1.25 -1.82
C VAL A 78 -3.68 2.44 -1.20
N LYS A 79 -4.84 2.77 -1.77
CA LYS A 79 -5.74 3.79 -1.23
C LYS A 79 -6.69 3.15 -0.22
N SER A 80 -6.98 3.86 0.87
CA SER A 80 -8.01 3.44 1.83
C SER A 80 -9.38 3.38 1.14
N GLY A 81 -10.04 2.23 1.19
CA GLY A 81 -11.25 1.93 0.41
C GLY A 81 -12.56 2.58 0.90
N ARG A 82 -12.50 3.69 1.65
CA ARG A 82 -13.70 4.43 2.07
C ARG A 82 -13.84 5.69 1.24
N GLU A 83 -14.24 5.52 -0.01
CA GLU A 83 -14.83 6.60 -0.79
C GLU A 83 -16.35 6.35 -0.82
N ARG A 84 -17.10 7.18 -0.10
CA ARG A 84 -18.56 7.16 -0.18
C ARG A 84 -18.94 7.92 -1.46
N ILE A 85 -19.32 7.18 -2.49
CA ILE A 85 -19.86 7.76 -3.73
C ILE A 85 -21.38 7.86 -3.57
N GLY A 86 -21.89 9.08 -3.53
CA GLY A 86 -23.31 9.38 -3.47
C GLY A 86 -23.91 9.45 -2.06
N THR A 87 -25.10 10.05 -2.00
CA THR A 87 -25.94 10.15 -0.80
C THR A 87 -26.95 9.01 -0.81
N ALA A 88 -27.33 8.50 0.36
CA ALA A 88 -28.41 7.52 0.41
C ALA A 88 -29.72 8.25 0.14
N THR A 89 -30.51 7.76 -0.82
CA THR A 89 -31.77 8.36 -1.28
C THR A 89 -32.90 7.34 -1.08
N GLY A 90 -34.10 7.83 -0.77
CA GLY A 90 -35.29 6.98 -0.61
C GLY A 90 -35.70 6.31 -1.92
N ILE A 91 -36.39 5.18 -1.84
CA ILE A 91 -36.86 4.45 -3.03
C ILE A 91 -37.82 5.33 -3.85
N ASP A 92 -38.67 6.11 -3.19
CA ASP A 92 -39.63 6.99 -3.86
C ASP A 92 -38.93 8.07 -4.69
N GLU A 93 -37.95 8.76 -4.10
CA GLU A 93 -37.14 9.78 -4.78
C GLU A 93 -36.28 9.17 -5.91
N MET A 94 -35.85 7.91 -5.78
CA MET A 94 -35.16 7.18 -6.85
C MET A 94 -36.10 6.79 -7.98
N ASN A 95 -37.34 6.39 -7.68
CA ASN A 95 -38.34 6.03 -8.69
C ASN A 95 -38.79 7.26 -9.49
N GLU A 96 -38.96 8.40 -8.82
CA GLU A 96 -39.18 9.70 -9.46
C GLU A 96 -38.01 10.06 -10.38
N PHE A 97 -36.76 9.95 -9.88
CA PHE A 97 -35.57 10.22 -10.70
C PHE A 97 -35.45 9.31 -11.93
N LEU A 98 -35.84 8.04 -11.81
CA LEU A 98 -35.74 7.04 -12.89
C LEU A 98 -36.94 7.01 -13.84
N ASN A 99 -37.99 7.81 -13.60
CA ASN A 99 -39.27 7.73 -14.31
C ASN A 99 -39.84 6.30 -14.34
N TRP A 100 -39.84 5.62 -13.19
CA TRP A 100 -40.38 4.26 -13.05
C TRP A 100 -41.82 4.22 -12.50
N GLU A 101 -42.45 5.38 -12.33
CA GLU A 101 -43.88 5.46 -12.02
C GLU A 101 -44.70 5.36 -13.31
N ASP A 102 -45.13 4.14 -13.66
CA ASP A 102 -46.23 3.82 -14.59
C ASP A 102 -47.32 3.02 -13.86
#